data_AF-A0A7L0KX73-F1
#
_entry.id   AF-A0A7L0KX73-F1
#
_cell.length_a   1.000
_cell.length_b   1.000
_cell.length_c   1.000
_cell.angle_alpha   90.00
_cell.angle_beta   90.00
_cell.angle_gamma   90.00
#
_symmetry.space_group_name_H-M   'P 1'
#
loop_
_entity.id
_entity.type
_entity.pdbx_description
1 polymer ?
#
loop_
_entity_poly.entity_id
_entity_poly.type
_entity_poly.pdbx_seq_one_letter_code
_entity_poly.pdbx_strand_id
1 'polypeptide(L)'
;TFLAKGSANLDKLKDLCNEGKENPSTLFQLYTQAVLDITYFEENQLVDEDFPEESSLQKLKELICVLSEPEDLVRECSIKEEPINILGAELLECLYWRKGALLYMYCHTVKERSEWLQENIATFKKCLNDGVHYLTKMLSFRWPLQLDEDVSLQDKDTARLLSEG
;
A
#
# COMPACT_ATOMS: atom_id res chain seq x y z
N THR A 1 -17.76 5.99 -6.61
CA THR A 1 -16.40 5.98 -7.19
C THR A 1 -15.38 6.16 -6.09
N PHE A 2 -14.18 5.58 -6.23
CA PHE A 2 -13.11 5.65 -5.21
C PHE A 2 -12.77 7.08 -4.81
N LEU A 3 -12.68 8.00 -5.79
CA LEU A 3 -12.44 9.42 -5.54
C LEU A 3 -13.51 10.08 -4.64
N ALA A 4 -14.78 9.71 -4.79
CA ALA A 4 -15.85 10.23 -3.93
C ALA A 4 -15.72 9.70 -2.49
N LYS A 5 -15.25 8.46 -2.33
CA LYS A 5 -15.00 7.83 -1.04
C LYS A 5 -13.78 8.46 -0.34
N GLY A 6 -12.70 8.67 -1.10
CA GLY A 6 -11.51 9.40 -0.64
C GLY A 6 -11.85 10.84 -0.22
N SER A 7 -12.63 11.57 -1.02
CA SER A 7 -13.12 12.91 -0.67
C SER A 7 -13.93 12.90 0.64
N ALA A 8 -14.87 11.97 0.78
CA ALA A 8 -15.67 11.86 2.01
C ALA A 8 -14.82 11.55 3.25
N ASN A 9 -13.78 10.73 3.11
CA ASN A 9 -12.83 10.45 4.19
C ASN A 9 -12.00 11.69 4.58
N LEU A 10 -11.59 12.51 3.61
CA LEU A 10 -10.89 13.77 3.86
C LEU A 10 -11.80 14.80 4.54
N ASP A 11 -13.06 14.92 4.10
CA ASP A 11 -14.04 15.80 4.74
C ASP A 11 -14.28 15.39 6.19
N LYS A 12 -14.47 14.09 6.43
CA LYS A 12 -14.59 13.54 7.79
C LYS A 12 -13.35 13.83 8.63
N LEU A 13 -12.15 13.66 8.07
CA LEU A 13 -10.90 13.95 8.78
C LEU A 13 -10.79 15.43 9.14
N LYS A 14 -11.19 16.33 8.23
CA LYS A 14 -11.21 17.77 8.47
C LYS A 14 -12.16 18.13 9.63
N ASP A 15 -13.35 17.55 9.65
CA ASP A 15 -14.33 17.79 10.73
C ASP A 15 -13.77 17.31 12.08
N LEU A 16 -13.23 16.09 12.12
CA LEU A 16 -12.62 15.49 13.32
C LEU A 16 -11.43 16.30 13.86
N CYS A 17 -10.57 16.83 12.99
CA CYS A 17 -9.46 17.70 13.40
C CYS A 17 -9.96 19.00 14.05
N ASN A 18 -11.10 19.54 13.62
CA ASN A 18 -11.67 20.77 14.18
C ASN A 18 -12.31 20.55 15.57
N GLU A 19 -12.72 19.31 15.89
CA GLU A 19 -13.37 18.97 17.15
C GLU A 19 -12.37 18.75 18.31
N GLY A 20 -11.08 18.53 18.00
CA GLY A 20 -9.97 18.63 18.96
C GLY A 20 -9.91 17.56 20.07
N LYS A 21 -10.67 16.46 19.94
CA LYS A 21 -10.73 15.37 20.96
C LYS A 21 -10.49 13.96 20.41
N GLU A 22 -10.06 13.85 19.16
CA GLU A 22 -10.03 12.58 18.46
C GLU A 22 -8.77 11.77 18.74
N ASN A 23 -8.93 10.44 18.72
CA ASN A 23 -7.81 9.51 18.86
C ASN A 23 -6.88 9.66 17.64
N PRO A 24 -5.57 9.93 17.83
CA PRO A 24 -4.60 10.01 16.74
C PRO A 24 -4.67 8.83 15.77
N SER A 25 -4.89 7.60 16.26
CA SER A 25 -5.02 6.41 15.41
C SER A 25 -6.17 6.52 14.42
N THR A 26 -7.33 7.04 14.85
CA THR A 26 -8.49 7.23 13.96
C THR A 26 -8.17 8.23 12.85
N LEU A 27 -7.47 9.32 13.17
CA LEU A 27 -7.07 10.34 12.21
C LEU A 27 -6.10 9.77 11.17
N PHE A 28 -5.04 9.09 11.61
CA PHE A 28 -4.07 8.47 10.71
C PHE A 28 -4.67 7.37 9.84
N GLN A 29 -5.58 6.56 10.38
CA GLN A 29 -6.28 5.53 9.62
C GLN A 29 -7.20 6.12 8.55
N LEU A 30 -7.99 7.16 8.86
CA LEU A 30 -8.84 7.84 7.88
C LEU A 30 -8.02 8.52 6.78
N TYR A 31 -6.92 9.19 7.16
CA TYR A 31 -5.98 9.76 6.20
C TYR A 31 -5.41 8.68 5.26
N THR A 32 -4.94 7.56 5.83
CA THR A 32 -4.40 6.44 5.04
C THR A 32 -5.43 5.87 4.08
N GLN A 33 -6.68 5.70 4.52
CA GLN A 33 -7.78 5.23 3.66
C GLN A 33 -8.06 6.21 2.52
N ALA A 34 -8.04 7.52 2.79
CA ALA A 34 -8.20 8.53 1.74
C ALA A 34 -7.06 8.50 0.72
N VAL A 35 -5.81 8.39 1.18
CA VAL A 35 -4.62 8.22 0.32
C VAL A 35 -4.80 7.00 -0.58
N LEU A 36 -5.18 5.85 -0.01
CA LEU A 36 -5.44 4.62 -0.77
C LEU A 36 -6.55 4.83 -1.81
N ASP A 37 -7.70 5.38 -1.42
CA ASP A 37 -8.84 5.57 -2.34
C ASP A 37 -8.50 6.52 -3.50
N ILE A 38 -7.72 7.59 -3.24
CA ILE A 38 -7.36 8.59 -4.26
C ILE A 38 -6.31 8.05 -5.22
N THR A 39 -5.22 7.49 -4.68
CA THR A 39 -4.12 6.94 -5.49
C THR A 39 -4.55 5.77 -6.36
N TYR A 40 -5.62 5.05 -5.97
CA TYR A 40 -6.09 3.88 -6.72
C TYR A 40 -6.48 4.26 -8.15
N PHE A 41 -7.13 5.40 -8.33
CA PHE A 41 -7.52 5.88 -9.64
C PHE A 41 -6.32 6.20 -10.54
N GLU A 42 -5.27 6.80 -9.98
CA GLU A 42 -4.06 7.15 -10.74
C GLU A 42 -3.20 5.91 -11.06
N GLU A 43 -3.13 4.96 -10.13
CA GLU A 43 -2.47 3.66 -10.36
C GLU A 43 -3.11 2.90 -11.51
N ASN A 44 -4.45 2.79 -11.52
CA ASN A 44 -5.14 2.08 -12.59
C ASN A 44 -4.98 2.77 -13.94
N GLN A 45 -4.99 4.11 -14.00
CA GLN A 45 -4.71 4.81 -15.25
C GLN A 45 -3.32 4.48 -15.81
N LEU A 46 -2.28 4.44 -14.97
CA LEU A 46 -0.94 4.05 -15.44
C LEU A 46 -0.92 2.63 -16.01
N VAL A 47 -1.69 1.72 -15.42
CA VAL A 47 -1.80 0.33 -15.88
C VAL A 47 -2.59 0.26 -17.18
N ASP A 48 -3.73 0.95 -17.26
CA ASP A 48 -4.62 0.98 -18.44
C ASP A 48 -3.92 1.60 -19.66
N GLU A 49 -3.01 2.55 -19.44
CA GLU A 49 -2.20 3.21 -20.48
C GLU A 49 -0.87 2.48 -20.78
N ASP A 50 -0.68 1.27 -20.23
CA ASP A 50 0.54 0.47 -20.37
C ASP A 50 1.82 1.26 -20.00
N PHE A 51 1.79 2.08 -18.95
CA PHE A 51 2.92 2.89 -18.45
C PHE A 51 3.66 3.67 -19.57
N PRO A 52 3.11 4.80 -20.06
CA PRO A 52 3.71 5.58 -21.14
C PRO A 52 5.14 6.04 -20.86
N GLU A 53 6.07 5.82 -21.79
CA GLU A 53 7.52 6.01 -21.58
C GLU A 53 7.92 7.42 -21.12
N GLU A 54 7.24 8.44 -21.63
CA GLU A 54 7.59 9.85 -21.35
C GLU A 54 7.24 10.30 -19.92
N SER A 55 6.22 9.69 -19.29
CA SER A 55 5.60 10.22 -18.06
C SER A 55 5.52 9.21 -16.92
N SER A 56 5.48 7.91 -17.23
CA SER A 56 5.14 6.88 -16.24
C SER A 56 6.13 6.80 -15.09
N LEU A 57 7.43 6.96 -15.35
CA LEU A 57 8.46 6.87 -14.30
C LEU A 57 8.30 7.98 -13.25
N GLN A 58 7.97 9.19 -13.69
CA GLN A 58 7.79 10.32 -12.78
C GLN A 58 6.51 10.12 -11.95
N LYS A 59 5.40 9.78 -12.60
CA LYS A 59 4.12 9.52 -11.92
C LYS A 59 4.21 8.34 -10.95
N LEU A 60 4.94 7.29 -11.32
CA LEU A 60 5.25 6.15 -10.45
C LEU A 60 5.96 6.60 -9.17
N LYS A 61 7.01 7.43 -9.28
CA LYS A 61 7.75 7.94 -8.11
C LYS A 61 6.85 8.78 -7.21
N GLU A 62 6.00 9.61 -7.80
CA GLU A 62 5.02 10.41 -7.06
C GLU A 62 4.05 9.52 -6.29
N LEU A 63 3.46 8.50 -6.95
CA LEU A 63 2.54 7.56 -6.30
C LEU A 63 3.21 6.78 -5.17
N ILE A 64 4.44 6.29 -5.36
CA ILE A 64 5.19 5.60 -4.30
C ILE A 64 5.48 6.53 -3.12
N CYS A 65 5.78 7.80 -3.38
CA CYS A 65 5.97 8.81 -2.35
C CYS A 65 4.68 9.02 -1.53
N VAL A 66 3.56 9.28 -2.21
CA VAL A 66 2.24 9.48 -1.57
C VAL A 66 1.80 8.23 -0.80
N LEU A 67 2.03 7.02 -1.32
CA LEU A 67 1.75 5.76 -0.61
C LEU A 67 2.71 5.46 0.56
N SER A 68 3.80 6.22 0.71
CA SER A 68 4.72 6.10 1.85
C SER A 68 4.41 7.14 2.94
N GLU A 69 3.85 8.28 2.54
CA GLU A 69 3.51 9.41 3.41
C GLU A 69 2.73 9.01 4.68
N PRO A 70 1.71 8.12 4.68
CA PRO A 70 1.01 7.79 5.91
C PRO A 70 1.89 7.13 6.97
N GLU A 71 2.78 6.23 6.57
CA GLU A 71 3.70 5.58 7.52
C GLU A 71 4.78 6.56 8.00
N ASP A 72 5.31 7.38 7.08
CA ASP A 72 6.34 8.37 7.39
C ASP A 72 5.81 9.43 8.38
N LEU A 73 4.59 9.94 8.16
CA LEU A 73 3.93 10.87 9.08
C LEU A 73 3.70 10.26 10.46
N VAL A 74 3.32 8.98 10.54
CA VAL A 74 3.18 8.30 11.83
C VAL A 74 4.52 8.23 12.55
N ARG A 75 5.61 7.91 11.84
CA ARG A 75 6.97 7.86 12.42
C ARG A 75 7.45 9.23 12.89
N GLU A 76 7.14 10.29 12.15
CA GLU A 76 7.51 11.67 12.50
C GLU A 76 6.71 12.21 13.70
N CYS A 77 5.41 11.86 13.79
CA CYS A 77 4.52 12.37 14.84
C CYS A 77 4.57 11.54 16.13
N SER A 78 4.87 10.25 16.04
CA SER A 78 4.75 9.30 17.16
C SER A 78 6.14 8.88 17.66
N ILE A 79 6.68 9.62 18.62
CA ILE A 79 8.07 9.44 19.13
C ILE A 79 8.33 8.04 19.74
N LYS A 80 7.29 7.21 19.98
CA LYS A 80 7.43 5.93 20.69
C LYS A 80 6.57 4.76 20.20
N GLU A 81 5.74 4.96 19.17
CA GLU A 81 4.84 3.89 18.70
C GLU A 81 5.22 3.42 17.31
N GLU A 82 5.33 2.09 17.15
CA GLU A 82 5.52 1.48 15.83
C GLU A 82 4.28 1.74 14.95
N PRO A 83 4.44 1.99 13.63
CA PRO A 83 3.32 2.30 12.75
C PRO A 83 2.17 1.29 12.78
N ILE A 84 2.46 0.02 13.06
CA ILE A 84 1.46 -1.04 13.17
C ILE A 84 0.47 -0.82 14.31
N ASN A 85 0.88 -0.17 15.40
CA ASN A 85 0.01 0.12 16.54
C ASN A 85 -0.96 1.26 16.25
N ILE A 86 -0.63 2.14 15.31
CA ILE A 86 -1.44 3.30 14.92
C ILE A 86 -2.32 2.97 13.71
N LEU A 87 -1.73 2.44 12.65
CA LEU A 87 -2.41 2.16 11.37
C LEU A 87 -3.10 0.79 11.35
N GLY A 88 -2.64 -0.16 12.16
CA GLY A 88 -3.08 -1.54 12.09
C GLY A 88 -2.43 -2.33 10.94
N ALA A 89 -2.48 -3.65 11.05
CA ALA A 89 -1.86 -4.56 10.09
C ALA A 89 -2.50 -4.46 8.69
N GLU A 90 -3.82 -4.36 8.59
CA GLU A 90 -4.53 -4.32 7.31
C GLU A 90 -4.13 -3.13 6.43
N LEU A 91 -4.04 -1.93 7.00
CA LEU A 91 -3.66 -0.73 6.25
C LEU A 91 -2.19 -0.78 5.85
N LEU A 92 -1.30 -1.23 6.74
CA LEU A 92 0.11 -1.40 6.39
C LEU A 92 0.30 -2.46 5.30
N GLU A 93 -0.33 -3.63 5.43
CA GLU A 93 -0.34 -4.66 4.41
C GLU A 93 -0.78 -4.07 3.07
N CYS A 94 -1.89 -3.32 3.05
CA CYS A 94 -2.41 -2.69 1.83
C CYS A 94 -1.44 -1.68 1.21
N LEU A 95 -0.82 -0.80 2.01
CA LEU A 95 0.16 0.17 1.53
C LEU A 95 1.37 -0.53 0.90
N TYR A 96 1.91 -1.55 1.58
CA TYR A 96 3.05 -2.32 1.07
C TYR A 96 2.70 -3.15 -0.16
N TRP A 97 1.52 -3.77 -0.16
CA TRP A 97 1.00 -4.49 -1.32
C TRP A 97 0.94 -3.58 -2.54
N ARG A 98 0.32 -2.40 -2.42
CA ARG A 98 0.11 -1.50 -3.56
C ARG A 98 1.40 -0.92 -4.09
N LYS A 99 2.32 -0.50 -3.22
CA LYS A 99 3.66 -0.06 -3.64
C LYS A 99 4.39 -1.18 -4.41
N GLY A 100 4.36 -2.40 -3.87
CA GLY A 100 5.00 -3.56 -4.49
C GLY A 100 4.38 -3.94 -5.83
N ALA A 101 3.05 -4.01 -5.89
CA ALA A 101 2.28 -4.36 -7.09
C ALA A 101 2.49 -3.33 -8.21
N LEU A 102 2.44 -2.03 -7.89
CA LEU A 102 2.65 -0.97 -8.86
C LEU A 102 4.06 -1.02 -9.48
N LEU A 103 5.09 -1.21 -8.66
CA LEU A 103 6.47 -1.39 -9.14
C LEU A 103 6.63 -2.67 -9.96
N TYR A 104 5.98 -3.76 -9.56
CA TYR A 104 5.96 -5.00 -10.33
C TYR A 104 5.33 -4.79 -11.71
N MET A 105 4.15 -4.17 -11.79
CA MET A 105 3.44 -3.91 -13.04
C MET A 105 4.26 -3.00 -13.96
N TYR A 106 4.88 -1.96 -13.40
CA TYR A 106 5.80 -1.10 -14.14
C TYR A 106 6.97 -1.90 -14.73
N CYS A 107 7.71 -2.64 -13.90
CA CYS A 107 8.83 -3.47 -14.33
C CYS A 107 8.39 -4.53 -15.36
N HIS A 108 7.21 -5.13 -15.16
CA HIS A 108 6.65 -6.10 -16.09
C HIS A 108 6.39 -5.49 -17.47
N THR A 109 5.94 -4.25 -17.53
CA THR A 109 5.66 -3.56 -18.79
C THR A 109 6.94 -3.10 -19.47
N VAL A 110 7.82 -2.39 -18.76
CA VAL A 110 9.02 -1.79 -19.37
C VAL A 110 10.10 -2.81 -19.73
N LYS A 111 10.10 -4.02 -19.15
CA LYS A 111 11.05 -5.07 -19.54
C LYS A 111 10.90 -5.48 -21.02
N GLU A 112 9.71 -5.29 -21.59
CA GLU A 112 9.41 -5.62 -22.99
C GLU A 112 9.97 -4.57 -23.96
N ARG A 113 10.30 -3.36 -23.45
CA ARG A 113 10.91 -2.26 -24.19
C ARG A 113 12.43 -2.38 -24.19
N SER A 114 12.94 -3.18 -25.12
CA SER A 114 14.36 -3.58 -25.15
C SER A 114 15.35 -2.40 -25.20
N GLU A 115 15.04 -1.33 -25.95
CA GLU A 115 15.89 -0.14 -26.05
C GLU A 115 15.91 0.66 -24.75
N TRP A 116 14.72 1.01 -24.22
CA TRP A 116 14.58 1.73 -22.95
C TRP A 116 15.27 0.99 -21.78
N LEU A 117 15.14 -0.34 -21.72
CA LEU A 117 15.73 -1.15 -20.65
C LEU A 117 17.27 -1.08 -20.65
N GLN A 118 17.90 -1.04 -21.82
CA GLN A 118 19.35 -0.92 -21.93
C GLN A 118 19.84 0.41 -21.37
N GLU A 119 19.12 1.49 -21.65
CA GLU A 119 19.46 2.84 -21.18
C GLU A 119 19.15 3.03 -19.68
N ASN A 120 18.14 2.32 -19.16
CA ASN A 120 17.58 2.55 -17.82
C ASN A 120 17.77 1.37 -16.86
N ILE A 121 18.73 0.47 -17.12
CA ILE A 121 18.91 -0.77 -16.35
C ILE A 121 19.10 -0.55 -14.84
N ALA A 122 19.75 0.55 -14.44
CA ALA A 122 19.93 0.90 -13.02
C ALA A 122 18.59 1.24 -12.36
N THR A 123 17.77 2.07 -13.01
CA THR A 123 16.42 2.42 -12.57
C THR A 123 15.54 1.18 -12.51
N PHE A 124 15.57 0.34 -13.55
CA PHE A 124 14.82 -0.91 -13.60
C PHE A 124 15.14 -1.82 -12.41
N LYS A 125 16.44 -2.07 -12.16
CA LYS A 125 16.89 -2.90 -11.03
C LYS A 125 16.45 -2.32 -9.69
N LYS A 126 16.51 -0.99 -9.55
CA LYS A 126 16.03 -0.32 -8.33
C LYS A 126 14.53 -0.56 -8.13
N CYS A 127 13.71 -0.28 -9.14
CA CYS A 127 12.26 -0.51 -9.07
C CYS A 127 11.92 -1.97 -8.74
N LEU A 128 12.64 -2.93 -9.32
CA LEU A 128 12.45 -4.35 -9.03
C LEU A 128 12.81 -4.70 -7.57
N ASN A 129 13.96 -4.24 -7.09
CA ASN A 129 14.40 -4.47 -5.71
C ASN A 129 13.43 -3.84 -4.70
N ASP A 130 13.03 -2.59 -4.93
CA ASP A 130 12.06 -1.89 -4.09
C ASP A 130 10.71 -2.60 -4.10
N GLY A 131 10.25 -3.06 -5.27
CA GLY A 131 9.01 -3.84 -5.41
C GLY A 131 9.04 -5.15 -4.63
N VAL A 132 10.11 -5.94 -4.76
CA VAL A 132 10.30 -7.17 -3.98
C VAL A 132 10.37 -6.89 -2.49
N HIS A 133 11.08 -5.83 -2.08
CA HIS A 133 11.15 -5.41 -0.69
C HIS A 133 9.77 -5.11 -0.11
N TYR A 134 8.95 -4.32 -0.82
CA TYR A 134 7.60 -4.00 -0.37
C TYR A 134 6.68 -5.21 -0.31
N LEU A 135 6.71 -6.10 -1.31
CA LEU A 135 5.92 -7.34 -1.28
C LEU A 135 6.35 -8.27 -0.14
N THR A 136 7.65 -8.36 0.15
CA THR A 136 8.16 -9.12 1.29
C THR A 136 7.67 -8.52 2.61
N LYS A 137 7.70 -7.19 2.72
CA LYS A 137 7.23 -6.49 3.92
C LYS A 137 5.71 -6.61 4.09
N MET A 138 4.94 -6.57 3.01
CA MET A 138 3.50 -6.88 3.00
C MET A 138 3.23 -8.24 3.65
N LEU A 139 3.94 -9.29 3.21
CA LEU A 139 3.78 -10.65 3.73
C LEU A 139 4.11 -10.75 5.23
N SER A 140 4.97 -9.87 5.76
CA SER A 140 5.28 -9.87 7.20
C SER A 140 4.16 -9.34 8.09
N PHE A 141 3.16 -8.66 7.52
CA PHE A 141 1.96 -8.22 8.25
C PHE A 141 0.85 -9.26 8.26
N ARG A 142 0.94 -10.27 7.38
CA ARG A 142 0.08 -11.44 7.47
C ARG A 142 0.47 -12.24 8.70
N TRP A 143 -0.35 -12.14 9.72
CA TRP A 143 -0.27 -13.03 10.86
C TRP A 143 -0.76 -14.41 10.39
N PRO A 144 0.01 -15.49 10.51
CA PRO A 144 -0.55 -16.83 10.30
C PRO A 144 -1.73 -16.95 11.25
N LEU A 145 -2.92 -17.28 10.74
CA LEU A 145 -4.09 -17.49 11.57
C LEU A 145 -3.71 -18.39 12.75
N GLN A 146 -3.64 -17.82 13.96
CA GLN A 146 -3.64 -18.64 15.17
C GLN A 146 -5.04 -19.22 15.21
N LEU A 147 -5.19 -20.45 14.72
CA LEU A 147 -6.39 -21.24 14.91
C LEU A 147 -6.61 -21.30 16.42
N ASP A 148 -7.62 -20.56 16.88
CA ASP A 148 -8.06 -20.58 18.26
C ASP A 148 -8.34 -22.04 18.63
N GLU A 149 -7.71 -22.56 19.70
CA GLU A 149 -7.78 -23.99 20.05
C GLU A 149 -9.24 -24.46 20.30
N ASP A 150 -10.17 -23.53 20.50
CA ASP A 150 -11.60 -23.77 20.70
C ASP A 150 -12.44 -23.79 19.41
N VAL A 151 -11.88 -23.48 18.23
CA VAL A 151 -12.61 -23.60 16.96
C VAL A 151 -12.46 -25.03 16.43
N SER A 152 -13.48 -25.85 16.71
CA SER A 152 -13.62 -27.17 16.07
C SER A 152 -13.89 -27.01 14.57
N LEU A 153 -12.83 -26.93 13.78
CA LEU A 153 -12.91 -27.07 12.33
C LEU A 153 -13.24 -28.53 12.03
N GLN A 154 -14.49 -28.80 11.66
CA GLN A 154 -14.96 -30.13 11.29
C GLN A 154 -14.24 -30.69 10.05
N ASP A 155 -13.60 -29.82 9.28
CA ASP A 155 -12.84 -30.18 8.08
C ASP A 155 -11.36 -29.78 8.20
N LYS A 156 -10.49 -30.78 8.17
CA LYS A 156 -9.03 -30.63 8.29
C LYS A 156 -8.41 -29.92 7.08
N ASP A 157 -9.03 -30.05 5.91
CA ASP A 157 -8.51 -29.45 4.68
C ASP A 157 -8.73 -27.94 4.69
N THR A 158 -9.88 -27.49 5.19
CA THR A 158 -10.16 -26.07 5.44
C THR A 158 -9.21 -25.48 6.50
N ALA A 159 -8.95 -26.19 7.60
CA ALA A 159 -8.01 -25.75 8.64
C ALA A 159 -6.58 -25.56 8.11
N ARG A 160 -6.15 -26.48 7.24
CA ARG A 160 -4.83 -26.45 6.63
C ARG A 160 -4.69 -25.27 5.66
N LEU A 161 -5.67 -25.07 4.78
CA LEU A 161 -5.69 -23.95 3.82
C LEU A 161 -5.65 -22.59 4.53
N LEU A 162 -6.33 -22.47 5.67
CA LEU A 162 -6.34 -21.25 6.47
C LEU A 162 -5.00 -21.02 7.21
N SER A 163 -4.32 -22.08 7.65
CA SER A 163 -3.01 -21.98 8.31
C SER A 163 -1.85 -21.64 7.36
N GLU A 164 -2.05 -21.77 6.05
CA GLU A 164 -1.07 -21.48 5.00
C GLU A 164 -1.14 -20.01 4.51
N GLY A 165 -2.05 -19.19 5.07
CA GLY A 165 -2.29 -17.77 4.73
C GLY A 165 -1.39 -16.76 5.44
#